data_AF-A0A9X1VKM5-F1
#
_entry.id   AF-A0A9X1VKM5-F1
#
_cell.length_a   1.000
_cell.length_b   1.000
_cell.length_c   1.000
_cell.angle_alpha   90.00
_cell.angle_beta   90.00
_cell.angle_gamma   90.00
#
_symmetry.space_group_name_H-M   'P 1'
#
loop_
_entity.id
_entity.type
_entity.pdbx_description
1 polymer ?
#
loop_
_entity_poly.entity_id
_entity_poly.type
_entity_poly.pdbx_seq_one_letter_code
_entity_poly.pdbx_strand_id
1 'polypeptide(L)'
;MSTDVNLLGKGLRQLAFLILLFILSPISLTMGFKALKKYSESPEIYIAYLILGFSFIIIIFTFYFAFKTFKTLLNSIFVDSKK
;
A
#
# COMPACT_ATOMS: atom_id res chain seq x y z
N MET A 1 -16.75 -5.09 26.12
CA MET A 1 -16.01 -5.30 24.87
C MET A 1 -14.94 -6.35 25.13
N SER A 2 -14.78 -7.30 24.22
CA SER A 2 -13.72 -8.30 24.27
C SER A 2 -12.88 -8.17 23.02
N THR A 3 -11.57 -8.40 23.12
CA THR A 3 -10.66 -8.30 21.97
C THR A 3 -10.54 -9.67 21.32
N ASP A 4 -10.75 -9.75 20.01
CA ASP A 4 -10.46 -10.97 19.26
C ASP A 4 -8.97 -11.01 18.91
N VAL A 5 -8.21 -11.76 19.71
CA VAL A 5 -6.75 -11.90 19.57
C VAL A 5 -6.33 -12.52 18.23
N ASN A 6 -7.17 -13.35 17.61
CA ASN A 6 -6.88 -13.97 16.31
C ASN A 6 -7.03 -12.95 15.18
N LEU A 7 -8.10 -12.16 15.21
CA LEU A 7 -8.28 -11.04 14.28
C LEU A 7 -7.24 -9.95 14.50
N LEU A 8 -6.84 -9.69 15.74
CA LEU A 8 -5.83 -8.70 16.08
C LEU A 8 -4.47 -9.10 15.50
N GLY A 9 -4.05 -10.35 15.67
CA GLY A 9 -2.82 -10.86 15.07
C GLY A 9 -2.82 -10.74 13.54
N LYS A 10 -3.97 -11.01 12.90
CA LYS A 10 -4.14 -10.81 11.45
C LYS A 10 -4.04 -9.34 11.05
N GLY A 11 -4.66 -8.44 11.82
CA GLY A 11 -4.59 -6.99 11.60
C GLY A 11 -3.17 -6.44 11.74
N LEU A 12 -2.42 -6.89 12.75
CA LEU A 12 -1.02 -6.50 12.97
C LEU A 12 -0.11 -6.98 11.84
N ARG A 13 -0.31 -8.20 11.33
CA ARG A 13 0.44 -8.70 10.16
C ARG A 13 0.15 -7.88 8.90
N GLN A 14 -1.11 -7.50 8.69
CA GLN A 14 -1.50 -6.61 7.60
C GLN A 14 -0.89 -5.22 7.77
N LEU A 15 -0.85 -4.69 8.99
CA LEU A 15 -0.22 -3.40 9.30
C LEU A 15 1.28 -3.41 8.98
N ALA A 16 2.00 -4.47 9.35
CA ALA A 16 3.42 -4.61 9.01
C ALA A 16 3.65 -4.58 7.49
N PHE A 17 2.81 -5.29 6.72
CA PHE A 17 2.86 -5.24 5.26
C PHE A 17 2.48 -3.87 4.69
N LEU A 18 1.48 -3.21 5.28
CA LEU A 18 1.06 -1.86 4.89
C LEU A 18 2.20 -0.85 5.06
N ILE A 19 2.96 -0.92 6.16
CA ILE A 19 4.11 -0.05 6.40
C ILE A 19 5.16 -0.22 5.29
N LEU A 20 5.47 -1.47 4.91
CA LEU A 20 6.38 -1.74 3.79
C LEU A 20 5.86 -1.14 2.48
N LEU A 21 4.56 -1.30 2.19
CA LEU A 21 3.93 -0.69 1.02
C LEU A 21 4.00 0.84 1.04
N PHE A 22 3.80 1.45 2.21
CA PHE A 22 3.85 2.89 2.39
C PHE A 22 5.23 3.48 2.14
N ILE A 23 6.29 2.70 2.39
CA ILE A 23 7.68 3.08 2.08
C ILE A 23 7.97 2.85 0.60
N LEU A 24 7.58 1.69 0.06
CA LEU A 24 7.83 1.32 -1.34
C LEU A 24 7.09 2.21 -2.34
N SER A 25 5.89 2.68 -1.98
CA SER A 25 5.02 3.53 -2.79
C SER A 25 5.70 4.84 -3.25
N PRO A 26 6.16 5.73 -2.36
CA PRO A 26 6.85 6.96 -2.76
C PRO A 26 8.21 6.67 -3.38
N ILE A 27 8.93 5.62 -2.95
CA ILE A 27 10.21 5.24 -3.56
C ILE A 27 10.00 4.89 -5.04
N SER A 28 9.02 4.05 -5.35
CA SER A 28 8.67 3.67 -6.72
C SER A 28 8.32 4.90 -7.56
N LEU A 29 7.51 5.82 -7.00
CA LEU A 29 7.14 7.06 -7.67
C LEU A 29 8.38 7.94 -7.99
N THR A 30 9.29 8.12 -7.02
CA THR A 30 10.52 8.89 -7.25
C THR A 30 11.44 8.22 -8.26
N MET A 31 11.49 6.88 -8.31
CA MET A 31 12.22 6.14 -9.33
C MET A 31 11.60 6.34 -10.71
N GLY A 32 10.26 6.32 -10.83
CA GLY A 32 9.56 6.63 -12.08
C GLY A 32 9.87 8.04 -12.60
N PHE A 33 9.86 9.04 -11.73
CA PHE A 33 10.25 10.40 -12.11
C PHE A 33 11.73 10.53 -12.49
N LYS A 34 12.64 9.81 -11.81
CA LYS A 34 14.05 9.76 -12.19
C LYS A 34 14.25 9.07 -13.54
N ALA A 35 13.50 8.01 -13.83
CA ALA A 35 13.51 7.33 -15.11
C ALA A 35 13.03 8.26 -16.24
N LEU A 36 11.95 9.02 -16.03
CA LEU A 36 11.47 10.02 -16.99
C LEU A 36 12.52 11.10 -17.32
N LYS A 37 13.32 11.50 -16.33
CA LYS A 37 14.41 12.48 -16.55
C LYS A 37 15.62 11.88 -17.26
N LYS A 38 15.86 10.58 -17.09
CA LYS A 38 17.04 9.90 -17.64
C LYS A 38 16.82 9.39 -19.07
N TYR A 39 15.60 8.93 -19.37
CA TYR A 39 15.24 8.41 -20.67
C TYR A 39 14.49 9.50 -21.45
N SER A 40 15.25 10.34 -22.16
CA SER A 40 14.72 11.46 -22.97
C SER A 40 14.46 11.08 -24.43
N GLU A 41 14.99 9.95 -24.90
CA GLU A 41 14.85 9.50 -26.29
C GLU A 41 13.96 8.25 -26.40
N SER A 42 13.31 8.13 -27.55
CA SER A 42 12.59 6.89 -27.91
C SER A 42 13.61 5.81 -28.24
N PRO A 43 13.42 4.55 -27.80
CA PRO A 43 12.22 3.94 -27.21
C PRO A 43 12.21 3.88 -25.68
N GLU A 44 13.26 4.32 -25.02
CA GLU A 44 13.49 4.11 -23.57
C GLU A 44 12.49 4.89 -22.70
N ILE A 45 11.94 5.98 -23.24
CA ILE A 45 10.90 6.77 -22.57
C ILE A 45 9.63 5.95 -22.26
N TYR A 46 9.32 4.92 -23.06
CA TYR A 46 8.19 4.02 -22.79
C TYR A 46 8.39 3.23 -21.49
N ILE A 47 9.64 2.86 -21.18
CA ILE A 47 9.98 2.16 -19.94
C ILE A 47 9.74 3.09 -18.74
N ALA A 48 10.10 4.37 -18.87
CA ALA A 48 9.83 5.37 -17.84
C ALA A 48 8.32 5.54 -17.57
N TYR A 49 7.50 5.58 -18.62
CA TYR A 49 6.04 5.64 -18.47
C TYR A 49 5.46 4.38 -17.82
N LEU A 50 5.97 3.19 -18.16
CA LEU A 50 5.54 1.94 -17.51
C LEU A 50 5.86 1.94 -16.02
N ILE A 51 7.06 2.37 -15.62
CA ILE A 51 7.46 2.45 -14.20
C ILE A 51 6.59 3.47 -13.46
N LEU A 52 6.33 4.63 -14.08
CA LEU A 52 5.48 5.66 -13.48
C LEU A 52 4.04 5.16 -13.30
N GLY A 53 3.47 4.55 -14.34
CA GLY A 53 2.12 3.97 -14.29
C GLY A 53 2.00 2.89 -13.23
N PHE A 54 2.98 2.00 -13.14
CA PHE A 54 3.03 0.97 -12.09
C PHE A 54 3.11 1.58 -10.69
N SER A 55 3.88 2.65 -10.52
CA SER A 55 3.98 3.38 -9.24
C SER A 55 2.64 3.98 -8.82
N PHE A 56 1.87 4.56 -9.77
CA PHE A 56 0.52 5.04 -9.50
C PHE A 56 -0.42 3.92 -9.06
N ILE A 57 -0.35 2.75 -9.70
CA ILE A 57 -1.15 1.58 -9.31
C ILE A 57 -0.79 1.12 -7.89
N ILE A 58 0.51 1.08 -7.53
CA ILE A 58 0.97 0.77 -6.17
C ILE A 58 0.39 1.75 -5.15
N ILE A 59 0.39 3.06 -5.45
CA ILE A 59 -0.17 4.08 -4.55
C ILE A 59 -1.65 3.83 -4.30
N ILE A 60 -2.44 3.63 -5.35
CA ILE A 60 -3.89 3.37 -5.24
C ILE A 60 -4.14 2.09 -4.43
N PHE A 61 -3.40 1.03 -4.73
CA PHE A 61 -3.50 -0.23 -3.99
C PHE A 61 -3.13 -0.06 -2.51
N THR A 62 -2.11 0.75 -2.21
CA THR A 62 -1.68 1.04 -0.83
C THR A 62 -2.80 1.73 -0.05
N PHE A 63 -3.48 2.71 -0.63
CA PHE A 63 -4.63 3.35 0.02
C PHE A 63 -5.78 2.36 0.25
N TYR A 64 -6.15 1.58 -0.77
CA TYR A 64 -7.17 0.53 -0.61
C TYR A 64 -6.82 -0.45 0.53
N PHE A 65 -5.57 -0.90 0.56
CA PHE A 65 -5.08 -1.85 1.56
C PHE A 65 -5.02 -1.22 2.96
N ALA A 66 -4.73 0.08 3.06
CA ALA A 66 -4.74 0.82 4.33
C ALA A 66 -6.13 0.78 4.98
N PHE A 67 -7.17 1.14 4.22
CA PHE A 67 -8.55 1.10 4.73
C PHE A 67 -8.96 -0.30 5.18
N LYS A 68 -8.60 -1.34 4.40
CA LYS A 68 -8.87 -2.74 4.77
C LYS A 68 -8.16 -3.15 6.06
N THR A 69 -6.92 -2.73 6.23
CA THR A 69 -6.09 -3.04 7.41
C THR A 69 -6.67 -2.36 8.66
N PHE A 70 -6.97 -1.07 8.59
CA PHE A 70 -7.57 -0.34 9.70
C PHE A 70 -8.96 -0.87 10.07
N LYS A 71 -9.79 -1.26 9.08
CA LYS A 71 -11.06 -1.93 9.35
C LYS A 71 -10.86 -3.25 10.10
N THR A 72 -9.86 -4.05 9.73
CA THR A 72 -9.55 -5.32 10.40
C THR A 72 -9.08 -5.09 11.84
N LEU A 73 -8.21 -4.10 12.05
CA LEU A 73 -7.76 -3.69 13.39
C LEU A 73 -8.92 -3.20 14.25
N LEU A 74 -9.77 -2.32 13.72
CA LEU A 74 -10.93 -1.79 14.44
C LEU A 74 -11.87 -2.93 14.85
N ASN A 75 -12.21 -3.84 13.93
CA ASN A 75 -13.06 -4.99 14.23
C ASN A 75 -12.45 -5.95 15.25
N SER A 76 -11.12 -6.02 15.33
CA SER A 76 -10.44 -6.89 16.30
C SER A 76 -10.44 -6.33 17.72
N ILE A 77 -10.35 -5.01 17.87
CA ILE A 77 -10.28 -4.31 19.16
C ILE A 77 -11.69 -4.01 19.68
N PHE A 78 -12.57 -3.60 18.77
CA PHE A 78 -13.97 -3.29 19.05
C PHE A 78 -14.86 -4.38 18.49
N VAL A 79 -14.71 -5.60 19.02
CA VAL A 79 -15.71 -6.65 18.77
C VAL A 79 -17.02 -6.15 19.39
N ASP A 80 -17.86 -5.59 18.55
CA ASP A 80 -19.18 -5.15 18.96
C ASP A 80 -19.97 -6.42 19.27
N SER A 81 -20.31 -6.60 20.55
CA SER A 81 -21.21 -7.65 21.00
C SER A 81 -22.63 -7.31 20.56
N LYS A 82 -22.86 -7.11 19.26
CA LYS A 82 -24.21 -7.18 18.71
C LYS A 82 -24.56 -8.65 18.55
N LYS A 83 -25.11 -9.19 19.64
CA LYS A 83 -26.30 -10.03 19.50
C LYS A 83 -27.38 -9.25 18.78
#